data_AF-A0AA42HR02-F1
#
_entry.id   AF-A0AA42HR02-F1
#
_cell.length_a   1.000
_cell.length_b   1.000
_cell.length_c   1.000
_cell.angle_alpha   90.00
_cell.angle_beta   90.00
_cell.angle_gamma   90.00
#
_symmetry.space_group_name_H-M   'P 1'
#
loop_
_entity.id
_entity.type
_entity.pdbx_description
1 polymer ?
#
loop_
_entity_poly.entity_id
_entity_poly.type
_entity_poly.pdbx_seq_one_letter_code
_entity_poly.pdbx_strand_id
1 'polypeptide(L)'
;MSDAASTAQREQNRRQGLIVGTITLPFRLLGVLVGSLLFSILMECIGMHLFWKDQGWQHSQQMLQYELGHLSKHFTRSVVVQEPGRTAHELVDTGYEWVFVRSGLLERMSQTAERARAPSQGKNQDGGRNFRYFISQVYVWTESYLIAAAFTTLTFLVRLLVLALTLPLIFTAAFVGLIDGLVRRDVRRFGAGRESGFIYHRAKASLMPLAVLPWVTYLALPISVHPLLILLPSAALLGLAVSLTAGSFKKYL
;
A
#
# COMPACT_ATOMS: atom_id res chain seq x y z
N MET A 1 43.49 -24.03 16.30
CA MET A 1 42.87 -22.95 17.09
C MET A 1 42.36 -21.78 16.23
N SER A 2 42.88 -21.57 15.02
CA SER A 2 42.43 -20.56 14.05
C SER A 2 41.01 -20.77 13.50
N ASP A 3 40.60 -22.03 13.30
CA ASP A 3 39.26 -22.33 12.76
C ASP A 3 38.12 -21.88 13.68
N ALA A 4 38.26 -22.07 15.00
CA ALA A 4 37.26 -21.68 15.99
C ALA A 4 37.10 -20.15 16.10
N ALA A 5 38.20 -19.40 15.95
CA ALA A 5 38.15 -17.94 15.90
C ALA A 5 37.49 -17.43 14.61
N SER A 6 37.75 -18.09 13.48
CA SER A 6 37.16 -17.73 12.19
C SER A 6 35.65 -18.04 12.11
N THR A 7 35.18 -19.12 12.74
CA THR A 7 33.76 -19.47 12.83
C THR A 7 33.02 -18.52 13.76
N ALA A 8 33.60 -18.19 14.93
CA ALA A 8 33.04 -17.20 15.84
C ALA A 8 32.91 -15.80 15.20
N GLN A 9 33.92 -15.38 14.44
CA GLN A 9 33.89 -14.09 13.75
C GLN A 9 32.87 -14.05 12.61
N ARG A 10 32.66 -15.16 11.88
CA ARG A 10 31.59 -15.29 10.88
C ARG A 10 30.20 -15.26 11.53
N GLU A 11 30.02 -15.90 12.69
CA GLU A 11 28.77 -15.84 13.44
C GLU A 11 28.50 -14.43 13.98
N GLN A 12 29.52 -13.74 14.48
CA GLN A 12 29.39 -12.36 14.97
C GLN A 12 29.04 -11.39 13.84
N ASN A 13 29.70 -11.50 12.69
CA ASN A 13 29.40 -10.66 11.52
C ASN A 13 28.00 -10.97 10.95
N ARG A 14 27.56 -12.24 10.98
CA ARG A 14 26.19 -12.65 10.64
C ARG A 14 25.16 -12.11 11.64
N ARG A 15 25.45 -12.13 12.94
CA ARG A 15 24.59 -11.56 13.99
C ARG A 15 24.51 -10.03 13.87
N GLN A 16 25.62 -9.35 13.62
CA GLN A 16 25.63 -7.91 13.34
C GLN A 16 24.83 -7.58 12.08
N GLY A 17 24.97 -8.37 11.00
CA GLY A 17 24.15 -8.23 9.80
C GLY A 17 22.65 -8.46 10.06
N LEU A 18 22.28 -9.39 10.94
CA LEU A 18 20.89 -9.62 11.34
C LEU A 18 20.34 -8.46 12.19
N ILE A 19 21.09 -7.97 13.18
CA ILE A 19 20.66 -6.84 14.04
C ILE A 19 20.52 -5.55 13.22
N VAL A 20 21.52 -5.24 12.39
CA VAL A 20 21.47 -4.11 11.46
C VAL A 20 20.33 -4.30 10.46
N GLY A 21 20.08 -5.52 10.00
CA GLY A 21 18.94 -5.86 9.15
C GLY A 21 17.59 -5.58 9.81
N THR A 22 17.39 -5.98 11.07
CA THR A 22 16.15 -5.74 11.81
C THR A 22 15.92 -4.26 12.10
N ILE A 23 16.98 -3.50 12.41
CA ILE A 23 16.88 -2.05 12.64
C ILE A 23 16.60 -1.28 11.35
N THR A 24 17.20 -1.69 10.22
CA THR A 24 17.02 -1.01 8.93
C THR A 24 15.72 -1.41 8.21
N LEU A 25 15.11 -2.55 8.57
CA LEU A 25 13.84 -3.02 8.02
C LEU A 25 12.69 -1.99 8.11
N PRO A 26 12.36 -1.42 9.29
CA PRO A 26 11.29 -0.42 9.39
C PRO A 26 11.57 0.83 8.54
N PHE A 27 12.83 1.27 8.45
CA PHE A 27 13.22 2.39 7.59
C PHE A 27 13.05 2.07 6.09
N ARG A 28 13.40 0.85 5.67
CA ARG A 28 13.17 0.41 4.28
C ARG A 28 11.68 0.33 3.97
N LEU A 29 10.88 -0.21 4.89
CA LEU A 29 9.42 -0.25 4.74
C LEU A 29 8.84 1.15 4.64
N LEU A 30 9.26 2.07 5.51
CA LEU A 30 8.85 3.47 5.45
C LEU A 30 9.24 4.12 4.12
N GLY A 31 10.46 3.88 3.64
CA GLY A 31 10.91 4.34 2.33
C GLY A 31 10.06 3.81 1.18
N VAL A 32 9.67 2.54 1.21
CA VAL A 32 8.77 1.93 0.22
C VAL A 32 7.37 2.52 0.30
N LEU A 33 6.84 2.75 1.51
CA LEU A 33 5.53 3.39 1.72
C LEU A 33 5.52 4.82 1.17
N VAL A 34 6.54 5.61 1.50
CA VAL A 34 6.66 7.00 1.00
C VAL A 34 6.83 6.99 -0.52
N GLY A 35 7.65 6.09 -1.05
CA GLY A 35 7.84 5.94 -2.49
C GLY A 35 6.56 5.57 -3.23
N SER A 36 5.76 4.64 -2.69
CA SER A 36 4.49 4.24 -3.30
C SER A 36 3.41 5.32 -3.16
N LEU A 37 3.38 6.06 -2.05
CA LEU A 37 2.50 7.22 -1.89
C LEU A 37 2.83 8.30 -2.92
N LEU A 38 4.10 8.68 -3.06
CA LEU A 38 4.54 9.67 -4.05
C LEU A 38 4.22 9.20 -5.46
N PHE A 39 4.48 7.92 -5.77
CA PHE A 39 4.13 7.34 -7.06
C PHE A 39 2.61 7.40 -7.32
N SER A 40 1.78 7.08 -6.32
CA SER A 40 0.32 7.15 -6.43
C SER A 40 -0.16 8.59 -6.66
N ILE A 41 0.41 9.57 -5.97
CA ILE A 41 0.08 11.00 -6.17
C ILE A 41 0.49 11.43 -7.58
N LEU A 42 1.69 11.05 -8.04
CA LEU A 42 2.15 11.36 -9.39
C LEU A 42 1.24 10.75 -10.45
N MET A 43 0.86 9.48 -10.29
CA MET A 43 -0.05 8.80 -11.22
C MET A 43 -1.42 9.46 -11.26
N GLU A 44 -1.95 9.90 -10.12
CA GLU A 44 -3.21 10.66 -10.05
C GLU A 44 -3.09 12.02 -10.76
N CYS A 45 -1.99 12.75 -10.53
CA CYS A 45 -1.70 14.01 -11.20
C CYS A 45 -1.60 13.84 -12.73
N ILE A 46 -0.93 12.79 -13.18
CA ILE A 46 -0.82 12.44 -14.60
C ILE A 46 -2.20 12.04 -15.16
N GLY A 47 -2.98 11.28 -14.40
CA GLY A 47 -4.34 10.86 -14.76
C GLY A 47 -5.28 12.05 -14.97
N MET A 48 -5.25 13.03 -14.07
CA MET A 48 -6.02 14.27 -14.23
C MET A 48 -5.62 15.05 -15.50
N HIS A 49 -4.34 15.00 -15.89
CA HIS A 49 -3.87 15.74 -17.06
C HIS A 49 -4.19 15.07 -18.40
N LEU A 50 -4.11 13.72 -18.46
CA LEU A 50 -4.25 12.94 -19.70
C LEU A 50 -5.64 12.34 -19.91
N PHE A 51 -6.29 11.83 -18.87
CA PHE A 51 -7.47 10.98 -18.99
C PHE A 51 -8.75 11.59 -18.38
N TRP A 52 -8.66 12.35 -17.28
CA TRP A 52 -9.83 12.83 -16.52
C TRP A 52 -9.92 14.36 -16.38
N LYS A 53 -9.85 15.08 -17.52
CA LYS A 53 -10.02 16.55 -17.53
C LYS A 53 -11.35 17.03 -16.96
N ASP A 54 -12.41 16.23 -17.08
CA ASP A 54 -13.77 16.62 -16.64
C ASP A 54 -14.13 16.17 -15.22
N GLN A 55 -13.45 15.16 -14.65
CA GLN A 55 -13.74 14.63 -13.31
C GLN A 55 -12.77 15.15 -12.23
N GLY A 56 -11.54 15.52 -12.60
CA GLY A 56 -10.56 16.11 -11.68
C GLY A 56 -10.45 15.37 -10.34
N TRP A 57 -10.64 16.11 -9.24
CA TRP A 57 -10.57 15.61 -7.86
C TRP A 57 -11.74 14.70 -7.44
N GLN A 58 -12.86 14.70 -8.16
CA GLN A 58 -14.02 13.87 -7.84
C GLN A 58 -13.72 12.39 -8.04
N HIS A 59 -12.77 12.07 -8.92
CA HIS A 59 -12.28 10.71 -9.11
C HIS A 59 -11.66 10.15 -7.81
N SER A 60 -10.74 10.90 -7.21
CA SER A 60 -10.07 10.51 -5.96
C SER A 60 -11.06 10.41 -4.78
N GLN A 61 -12.11 11.24 -4.77
CA GLN A 61 -13.19 11.16 -3.77
C GLN A 61 -14.03 9.88 -3.93
N GLN A 62 -14.43 9.53 -5.16
CA GLN A 62 -15.19 8.31 -5.45
C GLN A 62 -14.36 7.05 -5.12
N MET A 63 -13.06 7.10 -5.40
CA MET A 63 -12.09 6.05 -5.06
C MET A 63 -12.03 5.81 -3.55
N LEU A 64 -11.94 6.88 -2.75
CA LEU A 64 -11.94 6.79 -1.29
C LEU A 64 -13.25 6.19 -0.74
N GLN A 65 -14.39 6.65 -1.25
CA GLN A 65 -15.70 6.13 -0.85
C GLN A 65 -15.87 4.65 -1.20
N TYR A 66 -15.35 4.22 -2.36
CA TYR A 66 -15.38 2.82 -2.77
C TYR A 66 -14.56 1.94 -1.82
N GLU A 67 -13.34 2.37 -1.47
CA GLU A 67 -12.47 1.62 -0.54
C GLU A 67 -13.06 1.57 0.88
N LEU A 68 -13.67 2.66 1.37
CA LEU A 68 -14.39 2.70 2.66
C LEU A 68 -15.63 1.80 2.68
N GLY A 69 -16.44 1.86 1.61
CA GLY A 69 -17.60 1.00 1.44
C GLY A 69 -17.20 -0.49 1.44
N HIS A 70 -16.03 -0.80 0.87
CA HIS A 70 -15.48 -2.15 0.88
C HIS A 70 -15.04 -2.60 2.29
N LEU A 71 -14.34 -1.74 3.01
CA LEU A 71 -13.86 -1.97 4.37
C LEU A 71 -15.02 -2.27 5.34
N SER A 72 -16.10 -1.48 5.26
CA SER A 72 -17.28 -1.69 6.12
C SER A 72 -18.01 -3.02 5.84
N LYS A 73 -18.11 -3.42 4.56
CA LYS A 73 -18.91 -4.57 4.13
C LYS A 73 -18.21 -5.92 4.32
N HIS A 74 -16.88 -5.97 4.20
CA HIS A 74 -16.13 -7.22 4.26
C HIS A 74 -15.32 -7.42 5.55
N PHE A 75 -15.00 -6.34 6.29
CA PHE A 75 -14.22 -6.41 7.52
C PHE A 75 -15.07 -6.05 8.76
N THR A 76 -16.25 -6.65 8.87
CA THR A 76 -17.18 -6.40 10.00
C THR A 76 -16.72 -7.03 11.33
N ARG A 77 -15.82 -8.03 11.28
CA ARG A 77 -15.11 -8.57 12.46
C ARG A 77 -13.67 -8.87 12.06
N SER A 78 -12.70 -8.15 12.61
CA SER A 78 -11.29 -8.48 12.45
C SER A 78 -10.67 -8.85 13.79
N VAL A 79 -9.79 -9.85 13.79
CA VAL A 79 -9.08 -10.33 14.99
C VAL A 79 -8.13 -9.26 15.55
N VAL A 80 -7.75 -8.28 14.73
CA VAL A 80 -6.80 -7.20 15.10
C VAL A 80 -7.52 -5.95 15.64
N VAL A 81 -8.72 -5.65 15.15
CA VAL A 81 -9.50 -4.45 15.54
C VAL A 81 -10.97 -4.85 15.65
N GLN A 82 -11.58 -4.60 16.82
CA GLN A 82 -12.94 -5.03 17.11
C GLN A 82 -14.00 -4.34 16.24
N GLU A 83 -13.72 -3.13 15.72
CA GLU A 83 -14.57 -2.36 14.80
C GLU A 83 -13.74 -1.65 13.70
N PRO A 84 -13.25 -2.38 12.67
CA PRO A 84 -12.37 -1.82 11.63
C PRO A 84 -13.04 -0.71 10.82
N GLY A 85 -14.36 -0.83 10.61
CA GLY A 85 -15.16 0.19 9.93
C GLY A 85 -15.20 1.51 10.69
N ARG A 86 -15.40 1.48 12.01
CA ARG A 86 -15.42 2.69 12.84
C ARG A 86 -14.06 3.36 12.90
N THR A 87 -12.98 2.58 13.04
CA THR A 87 -11.62 3.11 13.03
C THR A 87 -11.29 3.74 11.68
N ALA A 88 -11.71 3.12 10.56
CA ALA A 88 -11.53 3.70 9.23
C ALA A 88 -12.33 5.00 9.04
N HIS A 89 -13.58 5.04 9.52
CA HIS A 89 -14.41 6.25 9.48
C HIS A 89 -13.85 7.37 10.36
N GLU A 90 -13.40 7.08 11.58
CA GLU A 90 -12.76 8.08 12.46
C GLU A 90 -11.44 8.60 11.88
N LEU A 91 -10.65 7.74 11.22
CA LEU A 91 -9.39 8.13 10.57
C LEU A 91 -9.63 8.98 9.33
N VAL A 92 -10.68 8.67 8.56
CA VAL A 92 -11.11 9.50 7.42
C VAL A 92 -11.75 10.79 7.88
N ASP A 93 -12.58 10.80 8.92
CA ASP A 93 -13.20 12.01 9.45
C ASP A 93 -12.16 12.94 10.06
N THR A 94 -11.21 12.40 10.85
CA THR A 94 -10.07 13.18 11.39
C THR A 94 -9.18 13.70 10.27
N GLY A 95 -8.91 12.87 9.25
CA GLY A 95 -8.12 13.25 8.09
C GLY A 95 -8.82 14.32 7.24
N TYR A 96 -10.13 14.18 7.04
CA TYR A 96 -10.97 15.13 6.33
C TYR A 96 -11.04 16.45 7.10
N GLU A 97 -11.29 16.42 8.41
CA GLU A 97 -11.33 17.61 9.26
C GLU A 97 -9.97 18.33 9.26
N TRP A 98 -8.87 17.61 9.39
CA TRP A 98 -7.53 18.21 9.37
C TRP A 98 -7.17 18.82 8.01
N VAL A 99 -7.49 18.12 6.91
CA VAL A 99 -7.21 18.58 5.53
C VAL A 99 -8.15 19.69 5.10
N PHE A 100 -9.44 19.66 5.43
CA PHE A 100 -10.44 20.61 4.93
C PHE A 100 -10.82 21.71 5.92
N VAL A 101 -10.96 21.41 7.22
CA VAL A 101 -11.39 22.40 8.24
C VAL A 101 -10.21 23.25 8.67
N ARG A 102 -9.04 22.65 8.92
CA ARG A 102 -7.85 23.40 9.37
C ARG A 102 -7.17 24.21 8.28
N SER A 103 -7.34 23.82 7.01
CA SER A 103 -6.80 24.55 5.85
C SER A 103 -7.70 25.70 5.38
N GLY A 104 -8.97 25.74 5.81
CA GLY A 104 -9.98 26.71 5.36
C GLY A 104 -10.32 26.59 3.87
N LEU A 105 -10.07 25.43 3.25
CA LEU A 105 -10.17 25.25 1.79
C LEU A 105 -11.62 25.25 1.31
N LEU A 106 -12.54 24.67 2.08
CA LEU A 106 -13.97 24.58 1.72
C LEU A 106 -14.61 25.98 1.61
N GLU A 107 -14.21 26.88 2.51
CA GLU A 107 -14.69 28.26 2.60
C GLU A 107 -14.05 29.16 1.53
N ARG A 108 -12.83 28.85 1.09
CA ARG A 108 -12.19 29.51 -0.07
C ARG A 108 -12.79 29.07 -1.39
N MET A 109 -13.25 27.83 -1.50
CA MET A 109 -13.86 27.30 -2.73
C MET A 109 -15.24 27.91 -2.99
N SER A 110 -16.08 28.06 -1.95
CA SER A 110 -17.37 28.76 -2.07
C SER A 110 -17.20 30.22 -2.47
N GLN A 111 -16.22 30.93 -1.89
CA GLN A 111 -15.92 32.32 -2.25
C GLN A 111 -15.39 32.47 -3.69
N THR A 112 -14.65 31.49 -4.20
CA THR A 112 -14.14 31.50 -5.58
C THR A 112 -15.24 31.17 -6.59
N ALA A 113 -16.14 30.24 -6.25
CA ALA A 113 -17.31 29.91 -7.05
C ALA A 113 -18.33 31.07 -7.10
N GLU A 114 -18.53 31.79 -6.00
CA GLU A 114 -19.35 33.00 -5.97
C GLU A 114 -18.72 34.16 -6.76
N ARG A 115 -17.38 34.34 -6.70
CA ARG A 115 -16.67 35.33 -7.52
C ARG A 115 -16.68 35.04 -9.02
N ALA A 116 -16.74 33.76 -9.41
CA ALA A 116 -16.89 33.36 -10.81
C ALA A 116 -18.34 33.46 -11.32
N ARG A 117 -19.33 33.34 -10.41
CA ARG A 117 -20.76 33.49 -10.75
C ARG A 117 -21.28 34.93 -10.69
N ALA A 118 -20.55 35.85 -10.05
CA ALA A 118 -20.89 37.27 -10.05
C ALA A 118 -20.68 37.85 -11.47
N PRO A 119 -21.75 38.21 -12.21
CA PRO A 119 -21.62 38.84 -13.51
C PRO A 119 -20.98 40.21 -13.33
N SER A 120 -19.96 40.47 -14.12
CA SER A 120 -19.19 41.71 -14.17
C SER A 120 -20.07 42.95 -14.29
N GLN A 121 -20.26 43.68 -13.18
CA GLN A 121 -20.77 45.03 -13.16
C GLN A 121 -19.70 45.95 -12.55
N GLY A 122 -18.84 46.53 -13.38
CA GLY A 122 -17.83 47.50 -12.93
C GLY A 122 -16.70 47.73 -13.92
N LYS A 123 -16.63 48.96 -14.43
CA LYS A 123 -15.84 49.48 -15.55
C LYS A 123 -14.37 49.76 -15.16
N ASN A 124 -13.44 49.59 -16.12
CA ASN A 124 -12.06 50.14 -16.21
C ASN A 124 -10.97 49.73 -15.19
N GLN A 125 -10.05 48.81 -15.58
CA GLN A 125 -8.60 48.87 -15.29
C GLN A 125 -7.83 47.72 -15.99
N ASP A 126 -7.07 48.03 -17.05
CA ASP A 126 -6.53 47.05 -18.02
C ASP A 126 -5.08 46.58 -17.81
N GLY A 127 -4.39 46.95 -16.72
CA GLY A 127 -2.99 46.53 -16.49
C GLY A 127 -2.80 45.35 -15.53
N GLY A 128 -3.60 45.29 -14.46
CA GLY A 128 -3.47 44.28 -13.40
C GLY A 128 -4.28 43.00 -13.64
N ARG A 129 -5.10 42.98 -14.69
CA ARG A 129 -6.07 41.92 -14.96
C ARG A 129 -5.40 40.64 -15.45
N ASN A 130 -4.42 40.72 -16.35
CA ASN A 130 -3.71 39.53 -16.85
C ASN A 130 -2.83 38.86 -15.79
N PHE A 131 -2.10 39.63 -14.97
CA PHE A 131 -1.24 39.05 -13.93
C PHE A 131 -2.07 38.45 -12.79
N ARG A 132 -3.13 39.15 -12.34
CA ARG A 132 -4.03 38.61 -11.32
C ARG A 132 -4.88 37.45 -11.83
N TYR A 133 -5.31 37.49 -13.09
CA TYR A 133 -6.01 36.38 -13.76
C TYR A 133 -5.11 35.16 -13.92
N PHE A 134 -3.87 35.35 -14.38
CA PHE A 134 -2.87 34.29 -14.50
C PHE A 134 -2.52 33.70 -13.13
N ILE A 135 -2.30 34.55 -12.11
CA ILE A 135 -2.09 34.07 -10.73
C ILE A 135 -3.32 33.33 -10.22
N SER A 136 -4.55 33.83 -10.43
CA SER A 136 -5.76 33.11 -10.01
C SER A 136 -5.96 31.79 -10.76
N GLN A 137 -5.58 31.72 -12.04
CA GLN A 137 -5.68 30.52 -12.87
C GLN A 137 -4.68 29.44 -12.40
N VAL A 138 -3.44 29.83 -12.13
CA VAL A 138 -2.40 28.95 -11.58
C VAL A 138 -2.76 28.50 -10.17
N TYR A 139 -3.40 29.37 -9.38
CA TYR A 139 -3.85 29.06 -8.03
C TYR A 139 -4.99 28.04 -8.02
N VAL A 140 -6.02 28.20 -8.86
CA VAL A 140 -7.14 27.25 -8.98
C VAL A 140 -6.68 25.88 -9.49
N TRP A 141 -5.70 25.84 -10.40
CA TRP A 141 -5.04 24.59 -10.78
C TRP A 141 -4.35 23.95 -9.57
N THR A 142 -3.51 24.70 -8.85
CA THR A 142 -2.76 24.19 -7.69
C THR A 142 -3.67 23.66 -6.59
N GLU A 143 -4.78 24.35 -6.29
CA GLU A 143 -5.77 23.89 -5.30
C GLU A 143 -6.39 22.55 -5.69
N SER A 144 -6.74 22.36 -6.96
CA SER A 144 -7.33 21.11 -7.45
C SER A 144 -6.36 19.92 -7.30
N TYR A 145 -5.07 20.12 -7.57
CA TYR A 145 -4.03 19.09 -7.36
C TYR A 145 -3.79 18.80 -5.88
N LEU A 146 -3.88 19.81 -5.00
CA LEU A 146 -3.69 19.65 -3.56
C LEU A 146 -4.83 18.85 -2.94
N ILE A 147 -6.06 19.07 -3.39
CA ILE A 147 -7.25 18.29 -2.99
C ILE A 147 -7.13 16.84 -3.45
N ALA A 148 -6.76 16.61 -4.71
CA ALA A 148 -6.54 15.26 -5.24
C ALA A 148 -5.43 14.54 -4.45
N ALA A 149 -4.30 15.19 -4.19
CA ALA A 149 -3.22 14.61 -3.40
C ALA A 149 -3.66 14.25 -1.97
N ALA A 150 -4.51 15.05 -1.35
CA ALA A 150 -5.05 14.76 -0.03
C ALA A 150 -5.98 13.55 -0.04
N PHE A 151 -6.92 13.46 -0.99
CA PHE A 151 -7.77 12.28 -1.15
C PHE A 151 -6.95 11.02 -1.46
N THR A 152 -5.93 11.12 -2.32
CA THR A 152 -5.01 10.01 -2.60
C THR A 152 -4.26 9.57 -1.34
N THR A 153 -3.87 10.51 -0.48
CA THR A 153 -3.22 10.19 0.81
C THR A 153 -4.19 9.48 1.75
N LEU A 154 -5.45 9.93 1.83
CA LEU A 154 -6.48 9.25 2.63
C LEU A 154 -6.76 7.84 2.10
N THR A 155 -6.90 7.68 0.79
CA THR A 155 -7.08 6.38 0.14
C THR A 155 -5.89 5.46 0.40
N PHE A 156 -4.66 6.00 0.37
CA PHE A 156 -3.45 5.25 0.73
C PHE A 156 -3.49 4.75 2.18
N LEU A 157 -3.91 5.59 3.14
CA LEU A 157 -4.07 5.19 4.54
C LEU A 157 -5.12 4.09 4.72
N VAL A 158 -6.26 4.22 4.04
CA VAL A 158 -7.32 3.19 4.05
C VAL A 158 -6.79 1.87 3.49
N ARG A 159 -6.04 1.90 2.38
CA ARG A 159 -5.41 0.71 1.78
C ARG A 159 -4.34 0.09 2.67
N LEU A 160 -3.56 0.91 3.38
CA LEU A 160 -2.61 0.43 4.38
C LEU A 160 -3.33 -0.30 5.52
N LEU A 161 -4.49 0.20 5.94
CA LEU A 161 -5.32 -0.47 6.93
C LEU A 161 -5.87 -1.81 6.40
N VAL A 162 -6.41 -1.85 5.18
CA VAL A 162 -6.82 -3.11 4.52
C VAL A 162 -5.67 -4.11 4.47
N LEU A 163 -4.47 -3.64 4.14
CA LEU A 163 -3.26 -4.45 4.10
C LEU A 163 -2.91 -5.02 5.48
N ALA A 164 -2.98 -4.20 6.52
CA ALA A 164 -2.75 -4.63 7.90
C ALA A 164 -3.78 -5.68 8.35
N LEU A 165 -5.05 -5.52 7.98
CA LEU A 165 -6.12 -6.48 8.29
C LEU A 165 -5.99 -7.80 7.54
N THR A 166 -5.27 -7.83 6.42
CA THR A 166 -5.04 -9.04 5.60
C THR A 166 -3.73 -9.77 5.95
N LEU A 167 -2.85 -9.19 6.76
CA LEU A 167 -1.65 -9.87 7.29
C LEU A 167 -1.95 -11.20 7.98
N PRO A 168 -2.97 -11.34 8.85
CA PRO A 168 -3.30 -12.61 9.49
C PRO A 168 -3.66 -13.72 8.48
N LEU A 169 -4.31 -13.36 7.36
CA LEU A 169 -4.65 -14.31 6.30
C LEU A 169 -3.38 -14.86 5.62
N ILE A 170 -2.42 -13.98 5.30
CA ILE A 170 -1.16 -14.40 4.68
C ILE A 170 -0.35 -15.26 5.65
N PHE A 171 -0.32 -14.88 6.93
CA PHE A 171 0.38 -15.62 7.97
C PHE A 171 -0.18 -17.03 8.14
N THR A 172 -1.51 -17.17 8.23
CA THR A 172 -2.16 -18.48 8.34
C THR A 172 -1.95 -19.34 7.11
N ALA A 173 -2.03 -18.77 5.89
CA ALA A 173 -1.73 -19.50 4.66
C ALA A 173 -0.27 -20.00 4.62
N ALA A 174 0.69 -19.15 5.03
CA ALA A 174 2.09 -19.54 5.15
C ALA A 174 2.29 -20.65 6.19
N PHE A 175 1.62 -20.56 7.34
CA PHE A 175 1.70 -21.56 8.41
C PHE A 175 1.13 -22.91 7.97
N VAL A 176 -0.05 -22.92 7.34
CA VAL A 176 -0.65 -24.14 6.77
C VAL A 176 0.27 -24.75 5.71
N GLY A 177 0.81 -23.92 4.81
CA GLY A 177 1.80 -24.36 3.82
C GLY A 177 3.05 -24.96 4.49
N LEU A 178 3.53 -24.38 5.58
CA LEU A 178 4.67 -24.92 6.33
C LEU A 178 4.37 -26.30 6.92
N ILE A 179 3.24 -26.46 7.59
CA ILE A 179 2.83 -27.75 8.17
C ILE A 179 2.67 -28.81 7.08
N ASP A 180 1.97 -28.49 5.99
CA ASP A 180 1.81 -29.41 4.84
C ASP A 180 3.16 -29.81 4.23
N GLY A 181 4.07 -28.84 4.07
CA GLY A 181 5.41 -29.08 3.57
C GLY A 181 6.24 -29.97 4.51
N LEU A 182 6.14 -29.78 5.83
CA LEU A 182 6.81 -30.63 6.82
C LEU A 182 6.26 -32.07 6.79
N VAL A 183 4.94 -32.24 6.70
CA VAL A 183 4.31 -33.57 6.56
C VAL A 183 4.78 -34.26 5.28
N ARG A 184 4.80 -33.54 4.15
CA ARG A 184 5.31 -34.06 2.87
C ARG A 184 6.78 -34.47 2.96
N ARG A 185 7.58 -33.71 3.71
CA ARG A 185 8.99 -34.03 3.99
C ARG A 185 9.11 -35.35 4.76
N ASP A 186 8.29 -35.53 5.79
CA ASP A 186 8.32 -36.74 6.64
C ASP A 186 7.88 -37.98 5.85
N VAL A 187 6.80 -37.90 5.07
CA VAL A 187 6.37 -38.98 4.16
C VAL A 187 7.48 -39.34 3.17
N ARG A 188 8.13 -38.34 2.55
CA ARG A 188 9.26 -38.58 1.63
C ARG A 188 10.45 -39.24 2.33
N ARG A 189 10.71 -38.88 3.59
CA ARG A 189 11.80 -39.46 4.40
C ARG A 189 11.60 -40.96 4.59
N PHE A 190 10.38 -41.40 4.88
CA PHE A 190 10.00 -42.81 5.04
C PHE A 190 9.90 -43.54 3.69
N GLY A 191 9.39 -42.89 2.64
CA GLY A 191 9.20 -43.49 1.31
C GLY A 191 10.44 -43.51 0.39
N ALA A 192 11.63 -43.17 0.89
CA ALA A 192 12.87 -43.08 0.10
C ALA A 192 12.77 -42.27 -1.21
N GLY A 193 11.90 -41.24 -1.25
CA GLY A 193 11.67 -40.43 -2.45
C GLY A 193 12.89 -39.58 -2.86
N ARG A 194 13.04 -39.31 -4.16
CA ARG A 194 14.17 -38.54 -4.72
C ARG A 194 14.17 -37.08 -4.23
N GLU A 195 15.34 -36.57 -3.90
CA GLU A 195 15.54 -35.15 -3.58
C GLU A 195 15.76 -34.35 -4.87
N SER A 196 15.00 -33.27 -5.08
CA SER A 196 15.28 -32.31 -6.15
C SER A 196 15.62 -30.96 -5.54
N GLY A 197 16.92 -30.65 -5.50
CA GLY A 197 17.41 -29.34 -5.03
C GLY A 197 16.97 -28.19 -5.93
N PHE A 198 16.67 -28.46 -7.21
CA PHE A 198 16.17 -27.44 -8.15
C PHE A 198 14.84 -26.84 -7.71
N ILE A 199 13.90 -27.69 -7.26
CA ILE A 199 12.59 -27.25 -6.78
C ILE A 199 12.74 -26.37 -5.54
N TYR A 200 13.65 -26.74 -4.63
CA TYR A 200 13.93 -25.95 -3.42
C TYR A 200 14.42 -24.54 -3.76
N HIS A 201 15.42 -24.42 -4.64
CA HIS A 201 15.98 -23.11 -4.97
C HIS A 201 14.95 -22.19 -5.64
N ARG A 202 14.13 -22.74 -6.54
CA ARG A 202 13.09 -21.97 -7.24
C ARG A 202 11.91 -21.60 -6.34
N ALA A 203 11.46 -22.52 -5.48
CA ALA A 203 10.41 -22.24 -4.49
C ALA A 203 10.88 -21.17 -3.49
N LYS A 204 12.12 -21.30 -2.97
CA LYS A 204 12.71 -20.30 -2.07
C LYS A 204 12.84 -18.92 -2.72
N ALA A 205 13.27 -18.86 -3.98
CA ALA A 205 13.36 -17.60 -4.72
C ALA A 205 11.98 -16.96 -4.96
N SER A 206 10.92 -17.75 -5.07
CA SER A 206 9.55 -17.26 -5.28
C SER A 206 8.87 -16.70 -4.03
N LEU A 207 9.34 -17.04 -2.82
CA LEU A 207 8.71 -16.58 -1.56
C LEU A 207 8.71 -15.05 -1.41
N MET A 208 9.87 -14.41 -1.67
CA MET A 208 10.02 -12.96 -1.52
C MET A 208 9.12 -12.16 -2.49
N PRO A 209 9.09 -12.43 -3.81
CA PRO A 209 8.22 -11.70 -4.71
C PRO A 209 6.74 -11.97 -4.43
N LEU A 210 6.34 -13.20 -4.07
CA LEU A 210 4.94 -13.49 -3.75
C LEU A 210 4.44 -12.75 -2.50
N ALA A 211 5.31 -12.50 -1.52
CA ALA A 211 4.95 -11.76 -0.32
C ALA A 211 4.86 -10.25 -0.58
N VAL A 212 5.77 -9.69 -1.39
CA VAL A 212 5.93 -8.23 -1.51
C VAL A 212 5.18 -7.64 -2.71
N LEU A 213 5.15 -8.31 -3.86
CA LEU A 213 4.51 -7.78 -5.08
C LEU A 213 3.04 -7.43 -4.91
N PRO A 214 2.19 -8.27 -4.28
CA PRO A 214 0.77 -7.94 -4.12
C PRO A 214 0.58 -6.68 -3.28
N TRP A 215 1.43 -6.47 -2.26
CA TRP A 215 1.35 -5.31 -1.38
C TRP A 215 1.74 -4.03 -2.11
N VAL A 216 2.87 -4.05 -2.82
CA VAL A 216 3.32 -2.89 -3.61
C VAL A 216 2.32 -2.58 -4.72
N THR A 217 1.85 -3.60 -5.42
CA THR A 217 0.87 -3.44 -6.52
C THR A 217 -0.43 -2.84 -6.01
N TYR A 218 -0.97 -3.32 -4.88
CA TYR A 218 -2.23 -2.81 -4.32
C TYR A 218 -2.09 -1.36 -3.80
N LEU A 219 -0.94 -1.02 -3.19
CA LEU A 219 -0.68 0.36 -2.73
C LEU A 219 -0.46 1.34 -3.89
N ALA A 220 0.19 0.90 -4.97
CA ALA A 220 0.57 1.75 -6.10
C ALA A 220 -0.53 1.92 -7.16
N LEU A 221 -1.59 1.11 -7.12
CA LEU A 221 -2.62 1.10 -8.16
C LEU A 221 -3.48 2.38 -8.10
N PRO A 222 -3.53 3.26 -9.11
CA PRO A 222 -4.37 4.45 -9.08
C PRO A 222 -5.87 4.14 -9.29
N ILE A 223 -6.25 2.85 -9.36
CA ILE A 223 -7.63 2.41 -9.52
C ILE A 223 -8.04 1.55 -8.32
N SER A 224 -9.30 1.67 -7.89
CA SER A 224 -9.87 0.80 -6.87
C SER A 224 -10.13 -0.58 -7.42
N VAL A 225 -9.38 -1.58 -6.96
CA VAL A 225 -9.59 -2.99 -7.28
C VAL A 225 -9.87 -3.74 -6.00
N HIS A 226 -10.77 -4.72 -6.07
CA HIS A 226 -11.15 -5.53 -4.93
C HIS A 226 -9.92 -6.24 -4.32
N PRO A 227 -9.55 -5.94 -3.05
CA PRO A 227 -8.33 -6.44 -2.42
C PRO A 227 -8.20 -7.97 -2.49
N LEU A 228 -9.30 -8.69 -2.29
CA LEU A 228 -9.29 -10.16 -2.32
C LEU A 228 -8.93 -10.73 -3.70
N LEU A 229 -9.15 -10.02 -4.81
CA LEU A 229 -8.77 -10.53 -6.13
C LEU A 229 -7.25 -10.59 -6.32
N ILE A 230 -6.50 -9.75 -5.61
CA ILE A 230 -5.04 -9.69 -5.69
C ILE A 230 -4.43 -10.48 -4.52
N LEU A 231 -4.94 -10.27 -3.31
CA LEU A 231 -4.36 -10.84 -2.09
C LEU A 231 -4.70 -12.32 -1.89
N LEU A 232 -5.89 -12.79 -2.27
CA LEU A 232 -6.29 -14.19 -2.07
C LEU A 232 -5.49 -15.17 -2.95
N PRO A 233 -5.33 -14.96 -4.28
CA PRO A 233 -4.49 -15.85 -5.09
C PRO A 233 -3.03 -15.75 -4.67
N SER A 234 -2.55 -14.58 -4.27
CA SER A 234 -1.21 -14.42 -3.72
C SER A 234 -1.01 -15.26 -2.45
N ALA A 235 -1.93 -15.19 -1.49
CA ALA A 235 -1.85 -15.95 -0.25
C ALA A 235 -1.84 -17.46 -0.51
N ALA A 236 -2.67 -17.93 -1.44
CA ALA A 236 -2.69 -19.34 -1.85
C ALA A 236 -1.37 -19.78 -2.49
N LEU A 237 -0.85 -19.00 -3.44
CA LEU A 237 0.43 -19.27 -4.09
C LEU A 237 1.60 -19.21 -3.08
N LEU A 238 1.54 -18.31 -2.09
CA LEU A 238 2.54 -18.19 -1.04
C LEU A 238 2.52 -19.42 -0.14
N GLY A 239 1.34 -19.89 0.29
CA GLY A 239 1.19 -21.14 1.02
C GLY A 239 1.76 -22.34 0.26
N LEU A 240 1.48 -22.44 -1.06
CA LEU A 240 2.05 -23.47 -1.92
C LEU A 240 3.58 -23.37 -2.01
N ALA A 241 4.12 -22.17 -2.21
CA ALA A 241 5.56 -21.96 -2.27
C ALA A 241 6.25 -22.34 -0.95
N VAL A 242 5.62 -22.05 0.20
CA VAL A 242 6.11 -22.47 1.52
C VAL A 242 6.07 -24.00 1.66
N SER A 243 4.97 -24.65 1.27
CA SER A 243 4.85 -26.12 1.30
C SER A 243 5.93 -26.80 0.45
N LEU A 244 6.16 -26.31 -0.77
CA LEU A 244 7.21 -26.84 -1.65
C LEU A 244 8.60 -26.60 -1.07
N THR A 245 8.85 -25.44 -0.46
CA THR A 245 10.15 -25.11 0.13
C THR A 245 10.44 -25.99 1.35
N ALA A 246 9.47 -26.19 2.24
CA ALA A 246 9.61 -27.03 3.42
C ALA A 246 9.70 -28.52 3.07
N GLY A 247 8.89 -28.98 2.10
CA GLY A 247 8.88 -30.37 1.63
C GLY A 247 10.12 -30.80 0.86
N SER A 248 10.77 -29.87 0.15
CA SER A 248 11.97 -30.16 -0.65
C SER A 248 13.28 -30.07 0.14
N PHE A 249 13.25 -29.61 1.40
CA PHE A 249 14.42 -29.45 2.25
C PHE A 249 15.20 -30.76 2.44
N LYS A 250 16.53 -30.73 2.44
CA LYS A 250 17.40 -31.93 2.47
C LYS A 250 17.12 -32.82 3.70
N LYS A 251 17.29 -34.13 3.52
CA LYS A 251 16.98 -35.19 4.50
C LYS A 251 17.91 -35.23 5.73
N TYR A 252 19.07 -34.58 5.68
CA TYR A 252 20.07 -34.62 6.76
C TYR A 252 20.49 -33.22 7.19
N LEU A 253 20.40 -32.96 8.49
CA LEU A 253 20.98 -31.85 9.24
C LEU A 253 21.97 -32.47 10.23
#